data_AF-A0A8J4UHX1-F1
#
_entry.id   AF-A0A8J4UHX1-F1
#
_cell.length_a   1.000
_cell.length_b   1.000
_cell.length_c   1.000
_cell.angle_alpha   90.00
_cell.angle_beta   90.00
_cell.angle_gamma   90.00
#
_symmetry.space_group_name_H-M   'P 1'
#
loop_
_entity.id
_entity.type
_entity.pdbx_description
1 polymer ?
#
loop_
_entity_poly.entity_id
_entity_poly.type
_entity_poly.pdbx_seq_one_letter_code
_entity_poly.pdbx_strand_id
1 'polypeptide(L)'
;MHKPRNGLAPPAAEIHDFTLDEEDAKVFLRPGEVSMVSPLSHYIQSEHQHAGLFSMPQDPVRKKRKRCGVCGPCMRTENCGTCNSCINRKVAHQICKLRKCEELKKRRVTWQ
;
A
#
# COMPACT_ATOMS: atom_id res chain seq x y z
N MET A 1 -19.22 -47.58 17.66
CA MET A 1 -20.33 -47.08 18.49
C MET A 1 -20.06 -45.63 18.87
N HIS A 2 -20.81 -44.66 18.36
CA HIS A 2 -20.99 -43.33 18.97
C HIS A 2 -22.40 -42.83 18.60
N LYS A 3 -23.11 -42.32 19.61
CA LYS A 3 -24.56 -42.09 19.68
C LYS A 3 -24.91 -40.68 19.18
N PRO A 4 -26.07 -40.43 18.53
CA PRO A 4 -26.45 -39.09 18.09
C PRO A 4 -26.98 -38.26 19.28
N ARG A 5 -26.76 -36.94 19.26
CA ARG A 5 -27.34 -36.00 20.22
C ARG A 5 -28.43 -35.19 19.52
N ASN A 6 -29.64 -35.32 20.05
CA ASN A 6 -30.87 -34.68 19.58
C ASN A 6 -30.81 -33.15 19.72
N GLY A 7 -31.31 -32.48 18.67
CA GLY A 7 -32.24 -31.35 18.64
C GLY A 7 -32.01 -30.12 19.52
N LEU A 8 -31.98 -28.95 18.89
CA LEU A 8 -32.72 -27.74 19.31
C LEU A 8 -32.92 -26.81 18.10
N ALA A 9 -34.16 -26.38 17.90
CA ALA A 9 -34.67 -25.61 16.77
C ALA A 9 -34.20 -24.13 16.79
N PRO A 10 -34.19 -23.43 15.65
CA PRO A 10 -33.74 -22.04 15.57
C PRO A 10 -34.80 -21.07 16.14
N PRO A 11 -34.44 -20.09 16.99
CA PRO A 11 -35.37 -19.03 17.36
C PRO A 11 -35.54 -18.03 16.21
N ALA A 12 -36.80 -17.65 15.97
CA ALA A 12 -37.26 -16.78 14.88
C ALA A 12 -36.66 -15.37 14.95
N ALA A 13 -36.42 -14.77 13.78
CA ALA A 13 -35.97 -13.39 13.63
C ALA A 13 -37.06 -12.41 14.11
N GLU A 14 -36.76 -11.61 15.13
CA GLU A 14 -37.52 -10.40 15.47
C GLU A 14 -37.21 -9.32 14.43
N ILE A 15 -38.14 -9.11 13.50
CA ILE A 15 -38.14 -7.95 12.62
C ILE A 15 -38.83 -6.82 13.39
N HIS A 16 -38.05 -5.86 13.90
CA HIS A 16 -38.61 -4.63 14.46
C HIS A 16 -39.09 -3.72 13.33
N ASP A 17 -40.42 -3.58 13.23
CA ASP A 17 -41.10 -2.63 12.35
C ASP A 17 -40.95 -1.22 12.94
N PHE A 18 -40.29 -0.31 12.21
CA PHE A 18 -40.07 1.07 12.65
C PHE A 18 -41.19 1.95 12.05
N THR A 19 -42.24 2.20 12.84
CA THR A 19 -43.27 3.19 12.49
C THR A 19 -42.60 4.55 12.36
N LEU A 20 -42.57 5.11 11.15
CA LEU A 20 -42.05 6.46 10.88
C LEU A 20 -43.05 7.49 11.40
N ASP A 21 -42.69 8.23 12.46
CA ASP A 21 -43.42 9.41 12.90
C ASP A 21 -43.11 10.62 11.98
N GLU A 22 -44.13 11.47 11.81
CA GLU A 22 -44.23 12.55 10.81
C GLU A 22 -43.17 13.67 10.96
N GLU A 23 -42.33 13.61 11.99
CA GLU A 23 -41.27 14.59 12.26
C GLU A 23 -39.95 14.32 11.52
N ASP A 24 -39.75 13.12 10.95
CA ASP A 24 -38.53 12.76 10.19
C ASP A 24 -38.55 13.35 8.75
N ALA A 25 -39.73 13.66 8.22
CA ALA A 25 -39.90 14.25 6.89
C ALA A 25 -39.32 15.67 6.77
N LYS A 26 -39.03 16.33 7.89
CA LYS A 26 -38.51 17.72 7.90
C LYS A 26 -36.99 17.83 7.86
N VAL A 27 -36.27 16.71 7.88
CA VAL A 27 -34.80 16.70 7.76
C VAL A 27 -34.33 16.83 6.30
N PHE A 28 -35.20 16.52 5.31
CA PHE A 28 -34.77 16.42 3.91
C PHE A 28 -34.63 17.74 3.14
N LEU A 29 -34.96 18.91 3.71
CA LEU A 29 -34.89 20.19 2.99
C LEU A 29 -34.26 21.31 3.80
N ARG A 30 -32.94 21.25 4.03
CA ARG A 30 -32.12 22.46 4.20
C ARG A 30 -30.97 22.48 3.18
N PRO A 31 -30.96 23.44 2.24
CA PRO A 31 -29.80 23.69 1.40
C PRO A 31 -28.80 24.54 2.19
N GLY A 32 -27.81 23.87 2.78
CA GLY A 32 -26.72 24.50 3.52
C GLY A 32 -25.59 23.49 3.67
N GLU A 33 -24.58 23.61 2.81
CA GLU A 33 -23.26 22.98 2.87
C GLU A 33 -23.23 21.50 3.31
N VAL A 34 -23.69 20.61 2.43
CA VAL A 34 -23.47 19.17 2.60
C VAL A 34 -21.99 18.89 2.39
N SER A 35 -21.20 18.90 3.46
CA SER A 35 -19.88 18.24 3.45
C SER A 35 -20.12 16.78 3.06
N MET A 36 -19.67 16.38 1.85
CA MET A 36 -19.85 15.02 1.32
C MET A 36 -19.01 13.96 2.06
N VAL A 37 -18.54 14.25 3.26
CA VAL A 37 -17.63 13.40 4.01
C VAL A 37 -18.39 12.81 5.18
N SER A 38 -18.53 11.48 5.18
CA SER A 38 -19.16 10.75 6.28
C SER A 38 -18.50 11.11 7.62
N PRO A 39 -19.26 11.21 8.72
CA PRO A 39 -18.70 11.43 10.06
C PRO A 39 -17.58 10.44 10.41
N LEU A 40 -17.65 9.21 9.92
CA LEU A 40 -16.60 8.21 10.09
C LEU A 40 -15.32 8.58 9.32
N SER A 41 -15.44 9.12 8.12
CA SER A 41 -14.30 9.59 7.33
C SER A 41 -13.60 10.78 7.99
N HIS A 42 -14.36 11.68 8.63
CA HIS A 42 -13.79 12.74 9.47
C HIS A 42 -13.00 12.19 10.64
N TYR A 43 -13.54 11.21 11.36
CA TYR A 43 -12.85 10.55 12.47
C TYR A 43 -11.56 9.84 11.99
N ILE A 44 -11.62 9.10 10.89
CA ILE A 44 -10.43 8.47 10.28
C ILE A 44 -9.38 9.51 9.90
N GLN A 45 -9.80 10.67 9.38
CA GLN A 45 -8.89 11.73 8.96
C GLN A 45 -8.26 12.46 10.15
N SER A 46 -9.01 12.69 11.24
CA SER A 46 -8.43 13.20 12.48
C SER A 46 -7.44 12.21 13.08
N GLU A 47 -7.79 10.93 13.13
CA GLU A 47 -6.89 9.87 13.62
C GLU A 47 -5.58 9.80 12.84
N HIS A 48 -5.64 9.94 11.52
CA HIS A 48 -4.42 10.04 10.71
C HIS A 48 -3.57 11.27 11.03
N GLN A 49 -4.19 12.39 11.39
CA GLN A 49 -3.46 13.63 11.74
C GLN A 49 -2.87 13.56 13.16
N HIS A 50 -3.59 13.03 14.15
CA HIS A 50 -3.14 13.04 15.54
C HIS A 50 -2.25 11.85 15.92
N ALA A 51 -2.34 10.71 15.22
CA ALA A 51 -1.52 9.55 15.52
C ALA A 51 -0.07 9.69 15.06
N GLY A 52 0.32 10.77 14.36
CA GLY A 52 1.69 11.00 13.88
C GLY A 52 2.25 9.89 12.97
N LEU A 53 1.44 8.89 12.63
CA LEU A 53 1.87 7.64 12.01
C LEU A 53 2.33 7.86 10.55
N PHE A 54 2.04 9.02 9.99
CA PHE A 54 2.45 9.44 8.64
C PHE A 54 3.39 10.65 8.60
N SER A 55 3.77 11.24 9.74
CA SER A 55 4.76 12.32 9.79
C SER A 55 6.01 11.88 10.52
N MET A 56 6.57 10.75 10.10
CA MET A 56 7.98 10.50 10.37
C MET A 56 8.78 11.47 9.50
N PRO A 57 9.75 12.23 10.05
CA PRO A 57 10.79 12.79 9.21
C PRO A 57 11.40 11.60 8.49
N GLN A 58 11.23 11.56 7.18
CA GLN A 58 11.95 10.61 6.36
C GLN A 58 13.42 10.94 6.57
N ASP A 59 14.10 10.23 7.48
CA ASP A 59 15.54 9.98 7.34
C ASP A 59 15.75 9.81 5.85
N PRO A 60 16.58 10.62 5.17
CA PRO A 60 16.56 10.71 3.72
C PRO A 60 16.76 9.31 3.18
N VAL A 61 15.66 8.65 2.79
CA VAL A 61 15.64 7.22 2.49
C VAL A 61 16.64 7.09 1.38
N ARG A 62 17.81 6.51 1.68
CA ARG A 62 19.04 6.75 0.92
C ARG A 62 18.76 6.53 -0.56
N LYS A 63 18.55 7.63 -1.29
CA LYS A 63 17.93 7.59 -2.61
C LYS A 63 18.75 6.67 -3.50
N LYS A 64 18.11 5.69 -4.15
CA LYS A 64 18.82 4.73 -5.02
C LYS A 64 19.56 5.50 -6.11
N ARG A 65 20.86 5.22 -6.28
CA ARG A 65 21.68 5.89 -7.30
C ARG A 65 21.17 5.54 -8.69
N LYS A 66 21.19 6.52 -9.61
CA LYS A 66 20.87 6.34 -11.03
C LYS A 66 22.10 5.93 -11.83
N ARG A 67 21.89 5.31 -12.99
CA ARG A 67 22.95 5.02 -13.98
C ARG A 67 23.47 6.32 -14.60
N CYS A 68 24.74 6.37 -15.00
CA CYS A 68 25.30 7.54 -15.68
C CYS A 68 24.82 7.68 -17.13
N GLY A 69 24.50 6.57 -17.80
CA GLY A 69 24.02 6.58 -19.20
C GLY A 69 25.12 6.64 -20.26
N VAL A 70 26.31 7.15 -19.92
CA VAL A 70 27.40 7.44 -20.89
C VAL A 70 28.53 6.39 -20.92
N CYS A 71 28.69 5.55 -19.89
CA CYS A 71 29.75 4.53 -19.88
C CYS A 71 29.45 3.38 -20.84
N GLY A 72 30.48 2.67 -21.31
CA GLY A 72 30.35 1.52 -22.21
C GLY A 72 29.29 0.48 -21.76
N PRO A 73 29.25 0.06 -20.48
CA PRO A 73 28.20 -0.80 -19.95
C PRO A 73 26.78 -0.23 -20.04
N CYS A 74 26.62 1.09 -19.92
CA CYS A 74 25.32 1.77 -20.03
C CYS A 74 24.82 1.91 -21.47
N MET A 75 25.72 1.95 -22.45
CA MET A 75 25.37 1.99 -23.87
C MET A 75 24.95 0.63 -24.42
N ARG A 76 25.24 -0.47 -23.71
CA ARG A 76 24.81 -1.82 -24.10
C ARG A 76 23.30 -2.01 -23.91
N THR A 77 22.62 -2.38 -24.99
CA THR A 77 21.19 -2.71 -24.99
C THR A 77 20.93 -4.16 -24.54
N GLU A 78 21.82 -5.08 -24.94
CA GLU A 78 21.63 -6.52 -24.76
C GLU A 78 22.37 -7.08 -23.55
N ASN A 79 21.80 -8.14 -22.96
CA ASN A 79 22.41 -8.89 -21.87
C ASN A 79 23.34 -9.97 -22.44
N CYS A 80 24.41 -10.33 -21.72
CA CYS A 80 25.41 -11.27 -22.25
C CYS A 80 24.98 -12.75 -22.21
N GLY A 81 23.88 -13.09 -21.53
CA GLY A 81 23.37 -14.46 -21.38
C GLY A 81 24.17 -15.38 -20.45
N THR A 82 25.49 -15.20 -20.38
CA THR A 82 26.41 -16.18 -19.77
C THR A 82 26.88 -15.83 -18.35
N CYS A 83 26.69 -14.60 -17.88
CA CYS A 83 27.16 -14.23 -16.55
C CYS A 83 26.22 -14.73 -15.44
N ASN A 84 26.71 -14.90 -14.20
CA ASN A 84 25.90 -15.38 -13.07
C ASN A 84 24.58 -14.61 -12.87
N SER A 85 24.58 -13.29 -13.10
CA SER A 85 23.35 -12.46 -12.99
C SER A 85 22.38 -12.67 -14.15
N CYS A 86 22.86 -13.15 -15.30
CA CYS A 86 22.03 -13.56 -16.43
C CYS A 86 21.50 -14.98 -16.24
N ILE A 87 22.34 -15.91 -15.75
CA ILE A 87 21.94 -17.29 -15.44
C ILE A 87 20.86 -17.27 -14.35
N ASN A 88 21.12 -16.56 -13.24
CA ASN A 88 20.19 -16.46 -12.11
C ASN A 88 19.30 -15.22 -12.19
N ARG A 89 18.80 -14.87 -13.40
CA ARG A 89 18.07 -13.62 -13.65
C ARG A 89 16.84 -13.44 -12.74
N LYS A 90 16.13 -14.54 -12.46
CA LYS A 90 14.92 -14.54 -11.61
C LYS A 90 15.21 -14.29 -10.13
N VAL A 91 16.37 -14.70 -9.63
CA VAL A 91 16.69 -14.68 -8.18
C VAL A 91 17.65 -13.55 -7.80
N ALA A 92 18.66 -13.26 -8.64
CA ALA A 92 19.72 -12.33 -8.26
C ALA A 92 19.27 -10.86 -8.15
N HIS A 93 18.21 -10.48 -8.87
CA HIS A 93 17.75 -9.08 -9.01
C HIS A 93 18.86 -8.08 -9.40
N GLN A 94 19.96 -8.59 -9.98
CA GLN A 94 21.08 -7.79 -10.48
C GLN A 94 20.98 -7.60 -11.99
N ILE A 95 21.50 -6.48 -12.47
CA ILE A 95 21.74 -6.26 -13.90
C ILE A 95 22.88 -7.16 -14.39
N CYS A 96 22.90 -7.51 -15.68
CA CYS A 96 24.01 -8.21 -16.34
C CYS A 96 25.36 -7.59 -15.93
N LYS A 97 26.36 -8.44 -15.62
CA LYS A 97 27.70 -8.00 -15.22
C LYS A 97 28.33 -7.06 -16.26
N LEU A 98 28.13 -7.33 -17.55
CA LEU A 98 28.65 -6.50 -18.66
C LEU A 98 27.87 -5.19 -18.88
N ARG A 99 26.75 -5.00 -18.18
CA ARG A 99 25.90 -3.79 -18.24
C ARG A 99 25.88 -3.00 -16.93
N LYS A 100 26.57 -3.48 -15.88
CA LYS A 100 26.64 -2.75 -14.61
C LYS A 100 27.40 -1.44 -14.83
N CYS A 101 26.70 -0.33 -14.65
CA CYS A 101 27.25 1.01 -14.74
C CYS A 101 28.51 1.17 -13.88
N GLU A 102 29.55 1.80 -14.43
CA GLU A 102 30.83 2.00 -13.74
C GLU A 102 30.69 2.84 -12.49
N GLU A 103 29.96 3.95 -12.56
CA GLU A 103 29.61 4.76 -11.38
C GLU A 103 28.85 3.98 -10.31
N LEU A 104 28.05 2.98 -10.71
CA LEU A 104 27.33 2.13 -9.77
C LEU A 104 28.19 1.01 -9.16
N LYS A 105 29.37 0.72 -9.71
CA LYS A 105 30.34 -0.23 -9.13
C LYS A 105 31.11 0.41 -7.98
N LYS A 106 31.35 1.73 -8.04
CA LYS A 106 32.05 2.47 -6.99
C LYS A 106 31.27 2.39 -5.67
N ARG A 107 31.97 2.04 -4.58
CA ARG A 107 31.41 2.06 -3.22
C ARG A 107 30.99 3.50 -2.89
N ARG A 108 29.86 3.68 -2.21
CA ARG A 108 29.54 5.02 -1.70
C ARG A 108 30.60 5.38 -0.69
N VAL A 109 31.26 6.51 -0.92
CA VAL A 109 32.15 7.11 0.05
C VAL A 109 31.26 7.89 1.00
N THR A 110 30.85 7.28 2.11
CA THR A 110 30.21 7.98 3.21
C THR A 110 31.29 8.22 4.26
N TRP A 111 32.07 9.29 4.09
CA TRP A 111 32.87 9.84 5.18
C TRP A 111 32.13 11.08 5.69
N GLN A 112 31.12 10.84 6.52
CA GLN A 112 30.40 11.78 7.36
C GLN A 112 29.80 10.97 8.49
#